data_AF-A0A729FTK6-F1
#
_entry.id   AF-A0A729FTK6-F1
#
_cell.length_a   1.000
_cell.length_b   1.000
_cell.length_c   1.000
_cell.angle_alpha   90.00
_cell.angle_beta   90.00
_cell.angle_gamma   90.00
#
_symmetry.space_group_name_H-M   'P 1'
#
loop_
_entity.id
_entity.type
_entity.pdbx_description
1 polymer ?
#
loop_
_entity_poly.entity_id
_entity_poly.type
_entity_poly.pdbx_seq_one_letter_code
_entity_poly.pdbx_strand_id
1 'polypeptide(L)' 'MTTLTQLEDVLFHSREEAKGIILQLRAARQQLEKVNGKIQDPQQYQQNTLLIEAIEQAENIINIIYYRYHNCALVVS' A
#
# COMPACT_ATOMS: atom_id res chain seq x y z
N MET A 1 -12.73 -10.27 -17.17
CA MET A 1 -12.09 -11.08 -16.12
C MET A 1 -12.98 -10.98 -14.88
N THR A 2 -13.22 -12.05 -14.13
CA THR A 2 -14.03 -11.97 -12.90
C THR A 2 -13.15 -11.56 -11.73
N THR A 3 -13.65 -10.65 -10.90
CA THR A 3 -13.07 -10.19 -9.63
C THR A 3 -13.70 -10.97 -8.47
N LEU A 4 -12.97 -11.09 -7.36
CA LEU A 4 -13.37 -11.83 -6.16
C LEU A 4 -13.67 -10.91 -4.97
N THR A 5 -13.17 -9.68 -4.98
CA THR A 5 -13.32 -8.71 -3.89
C THR A 5 -13.58 -7.30 -4.41
N GLN A 6 -14.15 -6.44 -3.58
CA GLN A 6 -14.34 -5.03 -3.90
C GLN A 6 -13.02 -4.30 -4.19
N LEU A 7 -11.92 -4.71 -3.54
CA LEU A 7 -10.59 -4.17 -3.85
C LEU A 7 -10.20 -4.54 -5.29
N GLU A 8 -10.38 -5.80 -5.69
CA GLU A 8 -10.13 -6.22 -7.07
C GLU A 8 -11.02 -5.48 -8.07
N ASP A 9 -12.29 -5.20 -7.73
CA ASP A 9 -13.19 -4.38 -8.56
C ASP A 9 -12.61 -2.99 -8.81
N VAL A 10 -12.16 -2.30 -7.75
CA VAL A 10 -11.56 -0.97 -7.86
C VAL A 10 -10.30 -1.02 -8.72
N LEU A 11 -9.42 -1.98 -8.45
CA LEU A 11 -8.16 -2.14 -9.17
C LEU A 11 -8.35 -2.53 -10.64
N PHE A 12 -9.44 -3.24 -10.98
CA PHE A 12 -9.78 -3.59 -12.35
C PHE A 12 -10.36 -2.41 -13.13
N HIS A 13 -11.27 -1.62 -12.52
CA HIS A 13 -12.05 -0.63 -13.27
C HIS A 13 -11.46 0.80 -13.26
N SER A 14 -10.71 1.19 -12.22
CA SER A 14 -10.32 2.58 -12.02
C SER A 14 -8.83 2.72 -11.70
N ARG A 15 -8.05 3.09 -12.72
CA ARG A 15 -6.62 3.37 -12.56
C ARG A 15 -6.35 4.51 -11.58
N GLU A 16 -7.17 5.55 -11.59
CA GLU A 16 -6.98 6.71 -10.71
C GLU A 16 -7.29 6.38 -9.25
N GLU A 17 -8.33 5.57 -8.98
CA GLU A 17 -8.57 5.07 -7.63
C GLU A 17 -7.46 4.13 -7.18
N ALA A 18 -6.97 3.24 -8.06
CA ALA A 18 -5.83 2.37 -7.77
C ALA A 18 -4.58 3.17 -7.37
N LYS A 19 -4.27 4.24 -8.11
CA LYS A 19 -3.18 5.18 -7.74
C LYS A 19 -3.47 5.85 -6.40
N GLY A 20 -4.72 6.28 -6.16
CA GLY A 20 -5.15 6.90 -4.92
C GLY A 20 -4.88 6.03 -3.69
N ILE A 21 -5.16 4.72 -3.79
CA ILE A 21 -4.88 3.76 -2.71
C ILE A 21 -3.37 3.69 -2.43
N ILE A 22 -2.52 3.56 -3.46
CA ILE A 22 -1.07 3.54 -3.28
C ILE A 22 -0.55 4.85 -2.67
N LEU A 23 -1.07 6.01 -3.09
CA LEU A 23 -0.67 7.30 -2.53
C LEU A 23 -1.03 7.41 -1.04
N GLN A 24 -2.20 6.91 -0.63
CA GLN A 24 -2.62 6.88 0.77
C GLN A 24 -1.71 5.97 1.60
N LEU A 25 -1.36 4.78 1.10
CA LEU A 25 -0.44 3.87 1.76
C LEU A 25 0.95 4.50 1.94
N ARG A 26 1.50 5.12 0.88
CA ARG A 26 2.79 5.81 0.94
C ARG A 26 2.78 6.99 1.92
N ALA A 27 1.69 7.75 1.95
CA ALA A 27 1.53 8.84 2.90
C ALA A 27 1.52 8.32 4.35
N ALA A 28 0.79 7.24 4.62
CA ALA A 28 0.76 6.59 5.93
C ALA A 28 2.14 6.06 6.34
N ARG A 29 2.87 5.41 5.42
CA ARG A 29 4.23 4.93 5.66
C ARG A 29 5.18 6.09 5.99
N GLN A 30 5.19 7.15 5.19
CA GLN A 30 6.03 8.33 5.44
C GLN A 30 5.74 8.98 6.79
N GLN A 31 4.47 9.02 7.21
CA GLN A 31 4.09 9.52 8.54
C GLN A 31 4.64 8.61 9.64
N LEU A 32 4.48 7.29 9.51
CA LEU A 32 4.99 6.32 10.49
C LEU A 32 6.52 6.34 10.57
N GLU A 33 7.24 6.39 9.46
CA GLU A 33 8.71 6.48 9.44
C GLU A 33 9.22 7.73 10.18
N LYS A 34 8.59 8.89 9.93
CA LYS A 34 8.92 10.15 10.61
C LYS A 34 8.69 10.09 12.12
N VAL A 35 7.62 9.41 12.54
CA VAL A 35 7.31 9.22 13.96
C VAL A 35 8.29 8.22 14.57
N ASN A 36 8.55 7.10 13.89
CA ASN A 36 9.39 6.02 14.40
C ASN A 36 10.84 6.46 14.63
N GLY A 37 11.37 7.33 13.77
CA GLY A 37 12.71 7.90 13.93
C GLY A 37 12.90 8.78 15.20
N LYS A 38 11.83 9.11 15.92
CA LYS A 38 11.87 9.90 17.17
C LYS A 38 11.55 9.08 18.42
N ILE A 39 11.18 7.81 18.26
CA ILE A 39 10.76 6.95 19.37
C ILE A 39 11.99 6.39 20.08
N GLN A 40 11.99 6.49 21.41
CA GLN A 40 13.00 5.91 22.28
C GLN A 40 12.50 4.64 22.98
N ASP A 41 11.18 4.42 23.02
CA ASP A 41 10.58 3.21 23.57
C ASP A 41 10.73 2.02 22.60
N PRO A 42 11.47 0.96 22.96
CA PRO A 42 11.72 -0.17 22.05
C PRO A 42 10.45 -0.91 21.63
N GLN A 43 9.44 -0.99 22.51
CA GLN A 43 8.19 -1.69 22.21
C GLN A 43 7.39 -0.94 21.15
N GLN A 44 7.23 0.37 21.32
CA GLN A 44 6.56 1.22 20.34
C GLN A 44 7.34 1.27 19.01
N TYR A 45 8.67 1.26 19.06
CA TYR A 45 9.51 1.18 17.87
C TYR A 45 9.26 -0.11 17.07
N GLN A 46 9.23 -1.25 17.76
CA GLN A 46 8.96 -2.54 17.14
C GLN A 46 7.55 -2.60 16.55
N GLN A 47 6.55 -2.09 17.26
CA GLN A 47 5.17 -2.04 16.77
C GLN A 47 5.07 -1.22 15.48
N ASN A 48 5.70 -0.05 15.43
CA ASN A 48 5.70 0.79 14.24
C ASN A 48 6.44 0.16 13.07
N THR A 49 7.53 -0.56 13.32
CA THR A 49 8.25 -1.32 12.28
C THR A 49 7.32 -2.36 11.63
N LEU A 50 6.55 -3.11 12.42
CA LEU A 50 5.56 -4.07 11.89
C LEU A 50 4.47 -3.39 11.06
N LEU A 51 4.03 -2.19 11.45
CA LEU A 51 3.05 -1.42 10.68
C LEU A 51 3.62 -0.92 9.35
N ILE A 52 4.88 -0.49 9.33
CA ILE A 52 5.59 -0.08 8.10
C ILE A 52 5.69 -1.27 7.15
N GLU A 53 6.13 -2.42 7.64
CA GLU A 53 6.21 -3.66 6.84
C GLU A 53 4.85 -4.07 6.28
N ALA A 54 3.77 -3.97 7.09
CA ALA A 54 2.42 -4.28 6.63
C ALA A 54 1.96 -3.36 5.48
N ILE A 55 2.34 -2.07 5.52
CA ILE A 55 2.03 -1.12 4.44
C ILE A 55 2.82 -1.47 3.17
N GLU A 56 4.09 -1.82 3.28
CA GLU A 56 4.90 -2.26 2.13
C GLU A 56 4.32 -3.52 1.48
N GLN A 57 3.88 -4.49 2.29
CA GLN A 57 3.21 -5.68 1.78
C GLN A 57 1.87 -5.34 1.10
N ALA A 58 1.10 -4.40 1.65
CA ALA A 58 -0.14 -3.95 1.03
C ALA A 58 0.11 -3.29 -0.34
N GLU A 59 1.14 -2.44 -0.46
CA GLU A 59 1.55 -1.85 -1.76
C GLU A 59 1.91 -2.94 -2.77
N ASN A 60 2.65 -3.97 -2.35
CA ASN A 60 3.03 -5.08 -3.24
C ASN A 60 1.83 -5.90 -3.70
N ILE A 61 0.92 -6.26 -2.78
CA ILE A 61 -0.31 -7.00 -3.10
C ILE A 61 -1.15 -6.24 -4.14
N ILE A 62 -1.33 -4.93 -3.95
CA ILE A 62 -2.09 -4.09 -4.90
C ILE A 62 -1.43 -4.11 -6.28
N ASN A 63 -0.11 -3.97 -6.35
CA ASN A 63 0.62 -3.99 -7.62
C ASN A 63 0.50 -5.34 -8.33
N ILE A 64 0.56 -6.46 -7.60
CA ILE A 64 0.38 -7.81 -8.15
C ILE A 64 -1.03 -7.98 -8.71
N ILE A 65 -2.06 -7.57 -7.95
CA ILE A 65 -3.45 -7.66 -8.39
C ILE A 65 -3.68 -6.78 -9.62
N TYR A 66 -3.17 -5.53 -9.61
CA TYR A 66 -3.29 -4.63 -10.75
C TYR A 66 -2.61 -5.21 -12.00
N TYR A 67 -1.40 -5.77 -11.86
CA TYR A 67 -0.69 -6.40 -12.98
C TYR A 67 -1.46 -7.58 -13.55
N ARG A 68 -2.08 -8.42 -12.72
CA ARG A 68 -2.92 -9.54 -13.16
C ARG A 68 -4.05 -9.10 -14.09
N TYR A 69 -4.60 -7.91 -13.87
CA TYR A 69 -5.72 -7.36 -14.65
C TYR A 69 -5.29 -6.57 -15.88
N HIS A 70 -4.18 -5.82 -15.78
CA HIS A 70 -3.79 -4.84 -16.79
C HIS A 70 -2.51 -5.18 -17.55
N ASN A 71 -1.82 -6.26 -17.16
CA ASN A 71 -0.51 -6.69 -17.71
C ASN A 71 0.53 -5.56 -17.75
N CYS A 72 0.47 -4.62 -16.80
CA CYS A 72 1.40 -3.51 -16.68
C CYS A 72 1.53 -3.06 -15.21
N ALA A 73 2.61 -2.34 -14.90
CA ALA A 73 2.82 -1.77 -13.58
C ALA A 73 1.92 -0.57 -13.33
N LEU A 74 1.42 -0.45 -12.10
CA LEU A 74 0.72 0.76 -11.65
C LEU A 74 1.76 1.85 -11.37
N VAL A 75 1.99 2.71 -12.37
CA VAL A 75 2.90 3.85 -12.23
C VAL A 75 2.19 4.96 -11.45
N VAL A 76 2.76 5.28 -10.30
CA VAL A 76 2.37 6.40 -9.43
C VAL A 76 3.55 7.37 -9.39
N SER A 77 3.43 8.47 -10.14
CA SER A 77 4.38 9.59 -10.24
C SER A 77 4.22 10.57 -9.09
#